data_AF-A0A968XGQ5-F1
#
_entry.id   AF-A0A968XGQ5-F1
#
_cell.length_a   1.000
_cell.length_b   1.000
_cell.length_c   1.000
_cell.angle_alpha   90.00
_cell.angle_beta   90.00
_cell.angle_gamma   90.00
#
_symmetry.space_group_name_H-M   'P 1'
#
loop_
_entity.id
_entity.type
_entity.pdbx_description
1 polymer ?
#
loop_
_entity_poly.entity_id
_entity_poly.type
_entity_poly.pdbx_seq_one_letter_code
_entity_poly.pdbx_strand_id
1 'polypeptide(L)'
;MTFMRAALFSLIIFAGSLPVSAVKADNTAKTAQTQFSEPNKGQGAELNSIIMQIAAKFNEQEDMAGSAAIDGEEPEMFVESNIFVCPDGRYESGCDKEVVERAVSLDSAALEKMGTECLFRTKASCLVVASGQINLTITGSTFRWQHMVLQPKDGPLAEMMVLFENGAAPSLLTAIQVDGFFDAPHAPRDGDGIGIIHIPASNGGLGTADHILYTNGKGWNYTTAYEIQLRADKMMPAGFTLASPIHFNLRESSGFSMVRRDGDPGCCVTGGTVNMDFEIVGHDFKISNIGFNETKPVGETRYAPERNAR
;
A
#
# COMPACT_ATOMS: atom_id res chain seq x y z
N MET A 1 -31.62 -25.09 54.45
CA MET A 1 -30.27 -25.66 54.22
C MET A 1 -29.60 -24.72 53.22
N THR A 2 -29.06 -23.55 53.56
CA THR A 2 -28.11 -23.11 54.61
C THR A 2 -26.65 -23.49 54.30
N PHE A 3 -25.77 -22.48 54.44
CA PHE A 3 -24.30 -22.36 54.21
C PHE A 3 -23.90 -21.92 52.80
N MET A 4 -23.41 -20.70 52.51
CA MET A 4 -22.65 -19.64 53.22
C MET A 4 -21.16 -19.97 53.48
N ARG A 5 -20.27 -19.26 52.76
CA ARG A 5 -18.92 -18.72 53.12
C ARG A 5 -18.24 -18.23 51.82
N ALA A 6 -17.96 -16.96 51.53
CA ALA A 6 -17.26 -15.86 52.22
C ALA A 6 -15.72 -15.99 52.27
N ALA A 7 -15.04 -15.14 51.48
CA ALA A 7 -13.70 -14.53 51.67
C ALA A 7 -13.57 -13.46 50.56
N LEU A 8 -13.69 -12.14 50.77
CA LEU A 8 -12.88 -11.19 51.53
C LEU A 8 -11.35 -11.33 51.32
N PHE A 9 -10.81 -10.45 50.47
CA PHE A 9 -9.49 -9.85 50.66
C PHE A 9 -9.57 -8.35 50.33
N SER A 10 -9.03 -7.56 51.25
CA SER A 10 -9.01 -6.10 51.28
C SER A 10 -7.73 -5.52 50.65
N LEU A 11 -7.80 -4.20 50.37
CA LEU A 11 -6.71 -3.22 50.30
C LEU A 11 -5.80 -3.32 49.06
N ILE A 12 -5.46 -2.24 48.34
CA ILE A 12 -4.91 -0.96 48.81
C ILE A 12 -5.35 0.19 47.88
N ILE A 13 -5.81 1.28 48.50
CA ILE A 13 -5.98 2.61 47.89
C ILE A 13 -4.61 3.30 47.91
N PHE A 14 -4.10 3.73 46.76
CA PHE A 14 -3.03 4.72 46.68
C PHE A 14 -3.60 6.02 46.11
N ALA A 15 -3.90 6.95 47.02
CA ALA A 15 -4.01 8.36 46.72
C ALA A 15 -2.57 8.93 46.71
N GLY A 16 -2.11 9.37 45.55
CA GLY A 16 -0.80 9.98 45.37
C GLY A 16 -0.91 11.14 44.39
N SER A 17 -1.09 12.33 44.93
CA SER A 17 -1.12 13.63 44.27
C SER A 17 0.11 13.88 43.39
N LEU A 18 -0.13 14.21 42.11
CA LEU A 18 0.86 14.77 41.19
C LEU A 18 1.16 16.23 41.58
N PRO A 19 2.43 16.66 41.70
CA PRO A 19 2.76 18.07 41.68
C PRO A 19 2.76 18.57 40.23
N VAL A 20 1.88 19.54 39.97
CA VAL A 20 2.00 20.47 38.84
C VAL A 20 3.30 21.25 39.02
N SER A 21 4.18 21.21 38.03
CA SER A 21 5.27 22.18 37.89
C SER A 21 5.35 22.65 36.46
N ALA A 22 5.04 23.93 36.31
CA ALA A 22 5.07 24.69 35.09
C ALA A 22 6.49 24.75 34.52
N VAL A 23 6.67 24.33 33.27
CA VAL A 23 7.88 24.68 32.50
C VAL A 23 7.62 26.01 31.82
N LYS A 24 8.24 27.04 32.41
CA LYS A 24 8.35 28.39 31.90
C LYS A 24 9.30 28.38 30.71
N ALA A 25 8.84 28.86 29.55
CA ALA A 25 9.69 29.14 28.42
C ALA A 25 10.61 30.31 28.75
N ASP A 26 11.93 30.09 28.77
CA ASP A 26 12.92 31.15 28.79
C ASP A 26 13.68 31.17 27.46
N ASN A 27 13.42 32.25 26.72
CA ASN A 27 14.16 32.69 25.55
C ASN A 27 15.58 33.06 25.96
N THR A 28 16.59 32.44 25.36
CA THR A 28 17.93 33.02 25.30
C THR A 28 18.53 32.80 23.92
N ALA A 29 18.29 33.76 23.03
CA ALA A 29 19.05 33.94 21.82
C ALA A 29 20.49 34.31 22.19
N LYS A 30 21.44 33.43 21.90
CA LYS A 30 22.87 33.77 21.83
C LYS A 30 23.27 33.89 20.37
N THR A 31 23.50 35.14 19.99
CA THR A 31 24.08 35.59 18.73
C THR A 31 25.47 34.97 18.53
N ALA A 32 25.61 34.03 17.59
CA ALA A 32 26.89 33.66 17.02
C ALA A 32 27.06 34.45 15.72
N GLN A 33 27.83 35.55 15.79
CA GLN A 33 28.33 36.24 14.60
C GLN A 33 29.43 35.38 13.97
N THR A 34 29.08 34.64 12.92
CA THR A 34 30.08 34.04 12.02
C THR A 34 30.49 35.10 11.02
N GLN A 35 31.77 35.51 11.06
CA GLN A 35 32.38 36.39 10.09
C GLN A 35 32.31 35.75 8.69
N PHE A 36 31.55 36.35 7.78
CA PHE A 36 31.61 36.06 6.35
C PHE A 36 32.85 36.75 5.77
N SER A 37 33.90 35.98 5.49
CA SER A 37 34.98 36.39 4.58
C SER A 37 34.48 36.29 3.14
N GLU A 38 34.78 37.32 2.33
CA GLU A 38 34.42 37.40 0.91
C GLU A 38 34.88 36.17 0.10
N PRO A 39 34.10 35.69 -0.88
CA PRO A 39 34.48 34.55 -1.70
C PRO A 39 35.59 34.92 -2.70
N ASN A 40 36.65 34.13 -2.70
CA ASN A 40 37.75 34.19 -3.66
C ASN A 40 37.22 33.96 -5.10
N LYS A 41 37.53 34.90 -6.02
CA LYS A 41 37.11 34.95 -7.43
C LYS A 41 37.65 33.80 -8.34
N GLY A 42 38.01 32.66 -7.78
CA GLY A 42 38.54 31.50 -8.52
C GLY A 42 37.75 30.20 -8.36
N GLN A 43 36.78 30.12 -7.45
CA GLN A 43 36.09 28.85 -7.11
C GLN A 43 34.71 28.67 -7.76
N GLY A 44 34.20 29.67 -8.50
CA GLY A 44 32.87 29.61 -9.12
C GLY A 44 32.77 28.70 -10.35
N ALA A 45 33.88 28.48 -11.08
CA ALA A 45 33.88 27.62 -12.25
C ALA A 45 33.91 26.12 -11.88
N GLU A 46 34.60 25.78 -10.78
CA GLU A 46 34.74 24.41 -10.31
C GLU A 46 33.46 23.91 -9.62
N LEU A 47 32.78 24.77 -8.84
CA LEU A 47 31.47 24.45 -8.26
C LEU A 47 30.40 24.26 -9.34
N ASN A 48 30.38 25.08 -10.39
CA ASN A 48 29.42 24.92 -11.48
C ASN A 48 29.70 23.66 -12.30
N SER A 49 30.97 23.25 -12.47
CA SER A 49 31.33 21.98 -13.09
C SER A 49 30.86 20.78 -12.27
N ILE A 50 30.98 20.83 -10.95
CA ILE A 50 30.53 19.76 -10.05
C ILE A 50 29.00 19.69 -10.00
N ILE A 51 28.30 20.84 -9.95
CA ILE A 51 26.84 20.89 -9.98
C ILE A 51 26.30 20.37 -11.33
N MET A 52 26.95 20.71 -12.45
CA MET A 52 26.58 20.19 -13.77
C MET A 52 26.85 18.67 -13.90
N GLN A 53 27.92 18.15 -13.31
CA GLN A 53 28.21 16.71 -13.30
C GLN A 53 27.26 15.92 -12.37
N ILE A 54 26.82 16.53 -11.26
CA ILE A 54 25.79 15.94 -10.38
C ILE A 54 24.42 15.98 -11.09
N ALA A 55 24.07 17.07 -11.78
CA ALA A 55 22.84 17.16 -12.56
C ALA A 55 22.82 16.19 -13.75
N ALA A 56 23.96 15.99 -14.44
CA ALA A 56 24.08 14.98 -15.50
C ALA A 56 23.94 13.54 -14.96
N LYS A 57 24.47 13.25 -13.76
CA LYS A 57 24.29 11.94 -13.11
C LYS A 57 22.89 11.71 -12.55
N PHE A 58 22.18 12.77 -12.15
CA PHE A 58 20.77 12.66 -11.77
C PHE A 58 19.87 12.45 -13.00
N ASN A 59 20.17 13.08 -14.14
CA ASN A 59 19.46 12.82 -15.40
C ASN A 59 19.76 11.42 -15.98
N GLU A 60 20.97 10.88 -15.82
CA GLU A 60 21.27 9.48 -16.22
C GLU A 60 20.62 8.43 -15.30
N GLN A 61 20.16 8.81 -14.09
CA GLN A 61 19.39 7.92 -13.22
C GLN A 61 17.87 8.00 -13.45
N GLU A 62 17.36 9.07 -14.06
CA GLU A 62 15.96 9.17 -14.48
C GLU A 62 15.69 8.44 -15.81
N ASP A 63 16.71 8.18 -16.62
CA ASP A 63 16.60 7.42 -17.89
C ASP A 63 16.68 5.88 -17.74
N MET A 64 16.78 5.34 -16.51
CA MET A 64 16.65 3.90 -16.23
C MET A 64 15.30 3.49 -15.64
N ALA A 65 14.34 4.42 -15.53
CA ALA A 65 12.93 4.06 -15.47
C ALA A 65 12.49 3.68 -16.90
N GLY A 66 12.91 2.50 -17.33
CA GLY A 66 12.54 1.91 -18.61
C GLY A 66 11.04 2.00 -18.80
N SER A 67 10.65 2.72 -19.85
CA SER A 67 9.31 2.76 -20.41
C SER A 67 8.73 1.34 -20.53
N ALA A 68 7.96 0.93 -19.54
CA ALA A 68 7.12 -0.25 -19.62
C ALA A 68 5.79 0.14 -20.28
N ALA A 69 5.84 0.31 -21.62
CA ALA A 69 4.75 0.15 -22.60
C ALA A 69 5.11 0.96 -23.87
N ILE A 70 5.85 0.36 -24.82
CA ILE A 70 6.22 1.02 -26.10
C ILE A 70 5.43 0.48 -27.30
N ASP A 71 4.58 -0.52 -27.14
CA ASP A 71 4.09 -1.33 -28.27
C ASP A 71 2.57 -1.55 -28.32
N GLY A 72 1.80 -0.94 -27.42
CA GLY A 72 0.34 -1.18 -27.41
C GLY A 72 -0.01 -2.62 -27.03
N GLU A 73 0.91 -3.32 -26.35
CA GLU A 73 0.57 -4.49 -25.55
C GLU A 73 -0.43 -4.06 -24.48
N GLU A 74 -1.54 -4.79 -24.39
CA GLU A 74 -2.41 -4.71 -23.21
C GLU A 74 -1.50 -4.94 -22.00
N PRO A 75 -1.56 -4.11 -20.94
CA PRO A 75 -0.76 -4.37 -19.75
C PRO A 75 -1.03 -5.81 -19.33
N GLU A 76 0.01 -6.64 -19.23
CA GLU A 76 -0.14 -8.03 -18.85
C GLU A 76 -0.93 -8.09 -17.55
N MET A 77 -2.17 -8.53 -17.69
CA MET A 77 -3.17 -8.49 -16.64
C MET A 77 -3.03 -9.81 -15.88
N PHE A 78 -2.06 -9.88 -14.97
CA PHE A 78 -1.66 -11.11 -14.29
C PHE A 78 -2.81 -11.69 -13.45
N VAL A 79 -3.23 -12.88 -13.87
CA VAL A 79 -4.24 -13.68 -13.21
C VAL A 79 -3.55 -14.45 -12.08
N GLU A 80 -4.04 -14.32 -10.85
CA GLU A 80 -3.56 -14.98 -9.63
C GLU A 80 -2.43 -14.26 -8.87
N SER A 81 -2.30 -14.56 -7.58
CA SER A 81 -1.35 -13.95 -6.67
C SER A 81 0.07 -14.15 -7.17
N ASN A 82 0.68 -13.12 -7.75
CA ASN A 82 2.06 -13.17 -8.21
C ASN A 82 2.99 -13.47 -7.01
N ILE A 83 3.70 -14.59 -7.11
CA ILE A 83 4.72 -14.98 -6.14
C ILE A 83 6.07 -14.75 -6.82
N PHE A 84 6.69 -13.63 -6.47
CA PHE A 84 7.98 -13.23 -7.02
C PHE A 84 9.14 -13.96 -6.34
N VAL A 85 9.09 -14.17 -5.03
CA VAL A 85 10.18 -14.76 -4.26
C VAL A 85 9.67 -15.93 -3.43
N CYS A 86 10.24 -17.10 -3.71
CA CYS A 86 9.90 -18.32 -2.98
C CYS A 86 10.76 -18.50 -1.71
N PRO A 87 10.36 -19.40 -0.79
CA PRO A 87 11.16 -19.72 0.40
C PRO A 87 12.55 -20.28 0.08
N ASP A 88 12.75 -20.83 -1.12
CA ASP A 88 14.06 -21.28 -1.60
C ASP A 88 15.01 -20.12 -1.95
N GLY A 89 14.51 -18.88 -1.91
CA GLY A 89 15.26 -17.64 -2.12
C GLY A 89 15.44 -17.25 -3.58
N ARG A 90 14.78 -17.96 -4.51
CA ARG A 90 14.86 -17.70 -5.94
C ARG A 90 13.65 -16.92 -6.45
N TYR A 91 13.88 -16.14 -7.48
CA TYR A 91 12.86 -15.39 -8.18
C TYR A 91 12.00 -16.32 -9.06
N GLU A 92 10.68 -16.22 -8.95
CA GLU A 92 9.66 -16.96 -9.72
C GLU A 92 9.97 -18.46 -9.88
N SER A 93 10.46 -19.09 -8.81
CA SER A 93 10.91 -20.49 -8.86
C SER A 93 9.77 -21.53 -8.86
N GLY A 94 8.51 -21.07 -8.95
CA GLY A 94 7.33 -21.89 -9.12
C GLY A 94 6.74 -22.48 -7.84
N CYS A 95 6.93 -21.82 -6.68
CA CYS A 95 6.20 -22.19 -5.47
C CYS A 95 4.76 -21.68 -5.51
N ASP A 96 3.85 -22.41 -4.88
CA ASP A 96 2.46 -22.01 -4.72
C ASP A 96 2.25 -21.13 -3.47
N LYS A 97 1.04 -20.58 -3.38
CA LYS A 97 0.62 -19.72 -2.28
C LYS A 97 0.72 -20.44 -0.93
N GLU A 98 0.32 -21.71 -0.86
CA GLU A 98 0.36 -22.50 0.36
C GLU A 98 1.80 -22.70 0.88
N VAL A 99 2.79 -22.84 -0.02
CA VAL A 99 4.20 -22.88 0.32
C VAL A 99 4.66 -21.54 0.90
N VAL A 100 4.27 -20.42 0.29
CA VAL A 100 4.59 -19.08 0.79
C VAL A 100 3.97 -18.84 2.17
N GLU A 101 2.68 -19.13 2.34
CA GLU A 101 1.96 -18.94 3.59
C GLU A 101 2.53 -19.79 4.73
N ARG A 102 2.89 -21.06 4.48
CA ARG A 102 3.55 -21.92 5.48
C ARG A 102 4.94 -21.43 5.89
N ALA A 103 5.62 -20.70 5.01
CA ALA A 103 6.93 -20.14 5.32
C ALA A 103 6.84 -18.92 6.24
N VAL A 104 5.67 -18.29 6.38
CA VAL A 104 5.44 -17.22 7.37
C VAL A 104 5.43 -17.81 8.79
N SER A 105 6.31 -17.32 9.66
CA SER A 105 6.37 -17.72 11.07
C SER A 105 5.43 -16.87 11.90
N LEU A 106 4.45 -17.50 12.56
CA LEU A 106 3.52 -16.85 13.49
C LEU A 106 3.71 -17.32 14.95
N ASP A 107 4.86 -17.94 15.25
CA ASP A 107 5.21 -18.30 16.63
C ASP A 107 5.50 -17.07 17.48
N SER A 108 5.33 -17.20 18.80
CA SER A 108 5.45 -16.06 19.73
C SER A 108 6.83 -15.38 19.67
N ALA A 109 7.90 -16.14 19.48
CA ALA A 109 9.26 -15.59 19.42
C ALA A 109 9.47 -14.75 18.16
N ALA A 110 8.96 -15.19 17.00
CA ALA A 110 8.97 -14.41 15.77
C ALA A 110 8.13 -13.13 15.91
N LEU A 111 6.95 -13.23 16.51
CA LEU A 111 6.03 -12.10 16.67
C LEU A 111 6.52 -11.03 17.67
N GLU A 112 7.34 -11.39 18.65
CA GLU A 112 8.03 -10.45 19.54
C GLU A 112 9.07 -9.60 18.79
N LYS A 113 9.63 -10.15 17.71
CA LYS A 113 10.74 -9.53 16.97
C LYS A 113 10.36 -9.04 15.58
N MET A 114 9.09 -9.06 15.21
CA MET A 114 8.63 -8.68 13.87
C MET A 114 8.95 -7.23 13.47
N GLY A 115 9.36 -6.37 14.40
CA GLY A 115 9.85 -5.03 14.06
C GLY A 115 11.23 -5.03 13.39
N THR A 116 12.00 -6.11 13.57
CA THR A 116 13.41 -6.17 13.16
C THR A 116 13.81 -7.48 12.47
N GLU A 117 13.06 -8.56 12.66
CA GLU A 117 13.29 -9.86 12.02
C GLU A 117 12.11 -10.21 11.10
N CYS A 118 12.41 -10.70 9.89
CA CYS A 118 11.39 -11.08 8.92
C CYS A 118 10.55 -12.26 9.39
N LEU A 119 9.23 -12.16 9.24
CA LEU A 119 8.30 -13.26 9.48
C LEU A 119 8.35 -14.29 8.34
N PHE A 120 8.65 -13.87 7.11
CA PHE A 120 8.79 -14.79 5.97
C PHE A 120 10.13 -15.52 5.99
N ARG A 121 10.10 -16.84 6.14
CA ARG A 121 11.30 -17.69 6.17
C ARG A 121 11.75 -18.03 4.75
N THR A 122 12.69 -17.24 4.23
CA THR A 122 13.28 -17.44 2.90
C THR A 122 14.81 -17.51 2.96
N LYS A 123 15.43 -18.10 1.92
CA LYS A 123 16.88 -18.03 1.69
C LYS A 123 17.32 -16.76 0.96
N ALA A 124 16.38 -15.96 0.46
CA ALA A 124 16.65 -14.63 -0.08
C ALA A 124 17.08 -13.69 1.05
N SER A 125 17.76 -12.59 0.71
CA SER A 125 17.99 -11.53 1.70
C SER A 125 16.65 -10.86 2.02
N CYS A 126 16.32 -10.76 3.31
CA CYS A 126 15.07 -10.18 3.77
C CYS A 126 15.31 -9.07 4.77
N LEU A 127 14.64 -7.93 4.57
CA LEU A 127 14.72 -6.77 5.45
C LEU A 127 13.31 -6.31 5.84
N VAL A 128 13.11 -5.99 7.11
CA VAL A 128 11.86 -5.38 7.57
C VAL A 128 11.90 -3.88 7.25
N VAL A 129 10.93 -3.42 6.47
CA VAL A 129 10.75 -2.01 6.14
C VAL A 129 9.90 -1.33 7.20
N ALA A 130 8.76 -1.96 7.54
CA ALA A 130 7.82 -1.44 8.51
C ALA A 130 7.00 -2.56 9.14
N SER A 131 6.44 -2.29 10.31
CA SER A 131 5.43 -3.15 10.93
C SER A 131 4.46 -2.32 11.73
N GLY A 132 3.27 -2.85 11.96
CA GLY A 132 2.24 -2.13 12.69
C GLY A 132 1.08 -3.01 13.12
N GLN A 133 0.02 -2.35 13.58
CA GLN A 133 -1.21 -2.98 14.02
C GLN A 133 -2.44 -2.20 13.56
N ILE A 134 -3.53 -2.91 13.37
CA ILE A 134 -4.87 -2.36 13.10
C ILE A 134 -5.79 -2.94 14.18
N ASN A 135 -6.55 -2.10 14.85
CA ASN A 135 -7.57 -2.57 15.79
C ASN A 135 -8.94 -2.35 15.16
N LEU A 136 -9.77 -3.39 15.11
CA LEU A 136 -11.15 -3.29 14.64
C LEU A 136 -12.11 -3.40 15.81
N THR A 137 -12.97 -2.41 15.93
CA THR A 137 -14.01 -2.30 16.94
C THR A 137 -15.10 -3.34 16.71
N ILE A 138 -15.46 -3.59 15.44
CA ILE A 138 -16.58 -4.45 15.09
C ILE A 138 -16.38 -5.92 15.50
N THR A 139 -15.16 -6.45 15.32
CA THR A 139 -14.82 -7.81 15.74
C THR A 139 -14.16 -7.85 17.11
N GLY A 140 -13.67 -6.71 17.61
CA GLY A 140 -12.79 -6.64 18.78
C GLY A 140 -11.39 -7.24 18.52
N SER A 141 -11.05 -7.49 17.25
CA SER A 141 -9.78 -8.12 16.85
C SER A 141 -8.68 -7.07 16.68
N THR A 142 -7.46 -7.47 17.05
CA THR A 142 -6.24 -6.77 16.68
C THR A 142 -5.58 -7.52 15.55
N PHE A 143 -5.24 -6.84 14.47
CA PHE A 143 -4.42 -7.35 13.38
C PHE A 143 -3.02 -6.77 13.49
N ARG A 144 -2.02 -7.53 13.11
CA ARG A 144 -0.64 -7.08 12.99
C ARG A 144 -0.16 -7.33 11.58
N TRP A 145 0.71 -6.46 11.11
CA TRP A 145 1.24 -6.55 9.77
C TRP A 145 2.73 -6.26 9.73
N GLN A 146 3.42 -6.86 8.76
CA GLN A 146 4.82 -6.64 8.49
C GLN A 146 5.02 -6.43 6.99
N HIS A 147 5.66 -5.31 6.66
CA HIS A 147 6.16 -5.01 5.33
C HIS A 147 7.66 -5.34 5.27
N MET A 148 8.03 -6.21 4.34
CA MET A 148 9.40 -6.66 4.09
C MET A 148 9.82 -6.38 2.65
N VAL A 149 11.12 -6.22 2.46
CA VAL A 149 11.78 -6.25 1.15
C VAL A 149 12.52 -7.59 1.01
N LEU A 150 12.34 -8.23 -0.14
CA LEU A 150 12.93 -9.50 -0.51
C LEU A 150 13.88 -9.31 -1.69
N GLN A 151 15.16 -9.67 -1.51
CA GLN A 151 16.16 -9.61 -2.55
C GLN A 151 16.63 -11.04 -2.89
N PRO A 152 16.04 -11.68 -3.91
CA PRO A 152 16.55 -12.92 -4.46
C PRO A 152 17.89 -12.67 -5.16
N LYS A 153 18.68 -13.73 -5.37
CA LYS A 153 20.00 -13.62 -6.01
C LYS A 153 19.92 -13.62 -7.55
N ASP A 154 18.81 -14.08 -8.09
CA ASP A 154 18.58 -14.39 -9.50
C ASP A 154 17.43 -13.58 -10.12
N GLY A 155 16.97 -12.52 -9.45
CA GLY A 155 15.90 -11.67 -9.96
C GLY A 155 15.83 -10.29 -9.29
N PRO A 156 14.83 -9.47 -9.68
CA PRO A 156 14.63 -8.15 -9.11
C PRO A 156 14.22 -8.22 -7.64
N LEU A 157 14.29 -7.05 -7.00
CA LEU A 157 13.73 -6.83 -5.66
C LEU A 157 12.20 -6.97 -5.73
N ALA A 158 11.62 -7.62 -4.72
CA ALA A 158 10.17 -7.65 -4.50
C ALA A 158 9.85 -7.19 -3.08
N GLU A 159 8.69 -6.59 -2.88
CA GLU A 159 8.15 -6.29 -1.56
C GLU A 159 7.15 -7.37 -1.13
N MET A 160 7.01 -7.58 0.18
CA MET A 160 6.06 -8.53 0.75
C MET A 160 5.32 -7.92 1.94
N MET A 161 3.99 -8.03 1.92
CA MET A 161 3.14 -7.69 3.05
C MET A 161 2.56 -8.97 3.67
N VAL A 162 2.76 -9.13 4.97
CA VAL A 162 2.12 -10.16 5.79
C VAL A 162 1.13 -9.48 6.72
N LEU A 163 -0.12 -9.95 6.74
CA LEU A 163 -1.16 -9.50 7.66
C LEU A 163 -1.76 -10.72 8.37
N PHE A 164 -1.90 -10.65 9.68
CA PHE A 164 -2.47 -11.72 10.50
C PHE A 164 -3.31 -11.16 11.64
N GLU A 165 -4.29 -11.94 12.07
CA GLU A 165 -5.10 -11.66 13.25
C GLU A 165 -4.34 -12.12 14.48
N ASN A 166 -4.18 -11.20 15.43
CA ASN A 166 -3.52 -11.45 16.69
C ASN A 166 -4.50 -12.08 17.67
N GLY A 167 -4.08 -13.15 18.34
CA GLY A 167 -4.88 -13.89 19.31
C GLY A 167 -4.04 -14.92 20.04
N ALA A 168 -4.68 -15.79 20.84
CA ALA A 168 -3.98 -16.88 21.53
C ALA A 168 -3.29 -17.84 20.54
N ALA A 169 -3.90 -18.03 19.37
CA ALA A 169 -3.31 -18.67 18.21
C ALA A 169 -3.45 -17.70 17.02
N PRO A 170 -2.40 -16.97 16.65
CA PRO A 170 -2.45 -16.02 15.53
C PRO A 170 -2.80 -16.73 14.22
N SER A 171 -3.65 -16.11 13.40
CA SER A 171 -4.08 -16.66 12.11
C SER A 171 -3.63 -15.76 10.96
N LEU A 172 -2.95 -16.34 9.97
CA LEU A 172 -2.55 -15.63 8.77
C LEU A 172 -3.81 -15.24 7.98
N LEU A 173 -3.94 -13.96 7.63
CA LEU A 173 -5.00 -13.49 6.74
C LEU A 173 -4.50 -13.42 5.31
N THR A 174 -3.31 -12.85 5.10
CA THR A 174 -2.71 -12.78 3.78
C THR A 174 -1.19 -12.62 3.83
N ALA A 175 -0.54 -13.10 2.78
CA ALA A 175 0.88 -12.99 2.51
C ALA A 175 1.03 -12.70 1.01
N ILE A 176 1.29 -11.44 0.66
CA ILE A 176 1.23 -10.94 -0.71
C ILE A 176 2.56 -10.31 -1.10
N GLN A 177 2.91 -10.41 -2.38
CA GLN A 177 4.13 -9.83 -2.91
C GLN A 177 3.81 -8.92 -4.09
N VAL A 178 4.60 -7.86 -4.25
CA VAL A 178 4.55 -6.92 -5.38
C VAL A 178 5.95 -6.64 -5.88
N ASP A 179 6.06 -6.28 -7.16
CA ASP A 179 7.30 -5.79 -7.78
C ASP A 179 7.40 -4.24 -7.75
N GLY A 180 6.35 -3.57 -7.23
CA GLY A 180 6.32 -2.13 -6.99
C GLY A 180 6.46 -1.82 -5.50
N PHE A 181 5.46 -1.15 -4.92
CA PHE A 181 5.50 -0.74 -3.52
C PHE A 181 4.17 -0.95 -2.77
N PHE A 182 4.27 -1.11 -1.44
CA PHE A 182 3.15 -1.06 -0.51
C PHE A 182 3.05 0.27 0.24
N ASP A 183 1.81 0.69 0.50
CA ASP A 183 1.50 1.61 1.59
C ASP A 183 1.08 0.85 2.86
N ALA A 184 1.06 1.57 3.99
CA ALA A 184 0.64 0.99 5.26
C ALA A 184 -0.84 0.49 5.19
N PRO A 185 -1.10 -0.76 5.59
CA PRO A 185 -2.47 -1.26 5.72
C PRO A 185 -3.30 -0.41 6.67
N HIS A 186 -4.56 -0.16 6.31
CA HIS A 186 -5.48 0.62 7.14
C HIS A 186 -6.91 0.06 7.08
N ALA A 187 -7.75 0.46 8.04
CA ALA A 187 -9.14 0.04 8.13
C ALA A 187 -10.08 1.20 7.74
N PRO A 188 -10.43 1.35 6.44
CA PRO A 188 -11.28 2.46 6.00
C PRO A 188 -12.72 2.36 6.51
N ARG A 189 -13.17 1.15 6.89
CA ARG A 189 -14.51 0.90 7.44
C ARG A 189 -14.47 -0.13 8.58
N ASP A 190 -15.05 0.25 9.71
CA ASP A 190 -15.11 -0.53 10.95
C ASP A 190 -16.43 -0.18 11.69
N GLY A 191 -17.54 -0.75 11.23
CA GLY A 191 -18.88 -0.38 11.72
C GLY A 191 -20.04 -0.96 10.89
N ASP A 192 -21.26 -0.82 11.38
CA ASP A 192 -22.50 -1.26 10.71
C ASP A 192 -22.55 -2.76 10.34
N GLY A 193 -21.89 -3.62 11.11
CA GLY A 193 -21.82 -5.05 10.78
C GLY A 193 -20.77 -5.40 9.72
N ILE A 194 -19.99 -4.43 9.24
CA ILE A 194 -18.97 -4.58 8.20
C ILE A 194 -17.58 -4.14 8.69
N GLY A 195 -16.56 -4.94 8.42
CA GLY A 195 -15.15 -4.57 8.55
C GLY A 195 -14.44 -4.65 7.20
N ILE A 196 -13.62 -3.64 6.89
CA ILE A 196 -12.76 -3.62 5.70
C ILE A 196 -11.34 -3.26 6.13
N ILE A 197 -10.37 -4.06 5.70
CA ILE A 197 -8.94 -3.74 5.75
C ILE A 197 -8.47 -3.58 4.31
N HIS A 198 -7.82 -2.45 4.02
CA HIS A 198 -7.24 -2.15 2.73
C HIS A 198 -5.73 -2.17 2.85
N ILE A 199 -5.08 -2.95 1.98
CA ILE A 199 -3.65 -2.95 1.76
C ILE A 199 -3.42 -2.28 0.40
N PRO A 200 -3.09 -0.99 0.37
CA PRO A 200 -2.80 -0.31 -0.88
C PRO A 200 -1.44 -0.78 -1.40
N ALA A 201 -1.39 -1.09 -2.69
CA ALA A 201 -0.19 -1.61 -3.31
C ALA A 201 -0.16 -1.28 -4.80
N SER A 202 1.03 -1.19 -5.37
CA SER A 202 1.21 -1.02 -6.80
C SER A 202 2.28 -1.95 -7.33
N ASN A 203 2.15 -2.32 -8.60
CA ASN A 203 3.18 -3.04 -9.35
C ASN A 203 3.90 -2.08 -10.30
N GLY A 204 5.20 -2.33 -10.52
CA GLY A 204 6.15 -1.40 -11.16
C GLY A 204 5.82 -0.96 -12.60
N GLY A 205 4.84 -1.60 -13.26
CA GLY A 205 4.34 -1.20 -14.58
C GLY A 205 2.88 -1.54 -14.85
N LEU A 206 2.13 -2.01 -13.85
CA LEU A 206 0.89 -2.78 -14.07
C LEU A 206 -0.33 -2.20 -13.35
N GLY A 207 -0.13 -1.10 -12.63
CA GLY A 207 -1.17 -0.39 -11.92
C GLY A 207 -1.46 -0.96 -10.52
N THR A 208 -2.70 -0.84 -10.04
CA THR A 208 -3.09 -1.18 -8.66
C THR A 208 -2.96 -2.66 -8.39
N ALA A 209 -2.22 -2.99 -7.33
CA ALA A 209 -2.10 -4.31 -6.74
C ALA A 209 -2.82 -4.40 -5.40
N ASP A 210 -3.77 -3.49 -5.13
CA ASP A 210 -4.45 -3.39 -3.84
C ASP A 210 -5.15 -4.69 -3.45
N HIS A 211 -5.03 -5.04 -2.17
CA HIS A 211 -5.81 -6.11 -1.55
C HIS A 211 -6.86 -5.51 -0.61
N ILE A 212 -8.10 -5.94 -0.79
CA ILE A 212 -9.24 -5.50 0.03
C ILE A 212 -9.76 -6.72 0.77
N LEU A 213 -9.46 -6.79 2.07
CA LEU A 213 -10.00 -7.79 2.96
C LEU A 213 -11.29 -7.27 3.58
N TYR A 214 -12.31 -8.11 3.65
CA TYR A 214 -13.61 -7.71 4.14
C TYR A 214 -14.29 -8.82 4.95
N THR A 215 -15.14 -8.41 5.89
CA THR A 215 -15.91 -9.31 6.74
C THR A 215 -17.27 -8.72 7.09
N ASN A 216 -18.25 -9.60 7.30
CA ASN A 216 -19.55 -9.31 7.91
C ASN A 216 -19.73 -10.01 9.28
N GLY A 217 -18.61 -10.36 9.93
CA GLY A 217 -18.59 -11.15 11.16
C GLY A 217 -18.61 -12.67 10.95
N LYS A 218 -18.73 -13.17 9.71
CA LYS A 218 -18.69 -14.61 9.38
C LYS A 218 -17.37 -15.06 8.78
N GLY A 219 -16.25 -14.52 9.29
CA GLY A 219 -14.92 -14.77 8.77
C GLY A 219 -14.46 -13.73 7.74
N TRP A 220 -13.19 -13.81 7.37
CA TRP A 220 -12.53 -12.91 6.43
C TRP A 220 -12.55 -13.47 5.02
N ASN A 221 -12.83 -12.61 4.05
CA ASN A 221 -12.57 -12.85 2.64
C ASN A 221 -11.69 -11.72 2.09
N TYR A 222 -11.22 -11.86 0.86
CA TYR A 222 -10.53 -10.79 0.17
C TYR A 222 -10.89 -10.76 -1.32
N THR A 223 -10.64 -9.61 -1.92
CA THR A 223 -10.60 -9.42 -3.37
C THR A 223 -9.41 -8.53 -3.69
N THR A 224 -9.02 -8.46 -4.96
CA THR A 224 -7.92 -7.61 -5.42
C THR A 224 -8.45 -6.52 -6.34
N ALA A 225 -7.69 -5.43 -6.50
CA ALA A 225 -8.01 -4.41 -7.49
C ALA A 225 -8.15 -5.02 -8.90
N TYR A 226 -7.33 -6.02 -9.21
CA TYR A 226 -7.40 -6.76 -10.46
C TYR A 226 -8.73 -7.50 -10.65
N GLU A 227 -9.18 -8.26 -9.64
CA GLU A 227 -10.47 -8.95 -9.71
C GLU A 227 -11.64 -7.96 -9.84
N ILE A 228 -11.55 -6.81 -9.19
CA ILE A 228 -12.54 -5.73 -9.31
C ILE A 228 -12.52 -5.18 -10.74
N GLN A 229 -11.34 -4.91 -11.30
CA GLN A 229 -11.19 -4.43 -12.67
C GLN A 229 -11.81 -5.40 -13.68
N LEU A 230 -11.50 -6.70 -13.58
CA LEU A 230 -12.08 -7.74 -14.44
C LEU A 230 -13.61 -7.81 -14.34
N ARG A 231 -14.18 -7.57 -13.16
CA ARG A 231 -15.64 -7.53 -12.98
C ARG A 231 -16.22 -6.25 -13.58
N ALA A 232 -15.57 -5.11 -13.39
CA ALA A 232 -15.98 -3.82 -13.93
C ALA A 232 -15.94 -3.81 -15.47
N ASP A 233 -14.87 -4.33 -16.08
CA ASP A 233 -14.72 -4.40 -17.54
C ASP A 233 -15.85 -5.19 -18.20
N LYS A 234 -16.34 -6.25 -17.55
CA LYS A 234 -17.50 -7.03 -18.04
C LYS A 234 -18.82 -6.25 -17.99
N MET A 235 -18.88 -5.19 -17.20
CA MET A 235 -20.04 -4.31 -17.10
C MET A 235 -19.95 -3.11 -18.04
N MET A 236 -18.76 -2.82 -18.58
CA MET A 236 -18.54 -1.68 -19.47
C MET A 236 -19.23 -1.87 -20.83
N PRO A 237 -19.63 -0.76 -21.50
CA PRO A 237 -20.07 -0.82 -22.89
C PRO A 237 -18.96 -1.37 -23.79
N ALA A 238 -19.34 -2.06 -24.86
CA ALA A 238 -18.38 -2.54 -25.85
C ALA A 238 -17.52 -1.39 -26.41
N GLY A 239 -16.22 -1.64 -26.59
CA GLY A 239 -15.27 -0.64 -27.05
C GLY A 239 -14.59 0.16 -25.94
N PHE A 240 -14.82 -0.19 -24.68
CA PHE A 240 -14.26 0.50 -23.52
C PHE A 240 -13.78 -0.49 -22.44
N THR A 241 -12.66 -0.15 -21.81
CA THR A 241 -12.09 -0.89 -20.67
C THR A 241 -11.58 0.08 -19.61
N LEU A 242 -11.53 -0.37 -18.36
CA LEU A 242 -10.94 0.38 -17.27
C LEU A 242 -9.43 0.50 -17.48
N ALA A 243 -8.91 1.66 -17.10
CA ALA A 243 -7.49 1.91 -17.00
C ALA A 243 -7.09 1.83 -15.53
N SER A 244 -6.05 1.07 -15.24
CA SER A 244 -5.42 1.11 -13.93
C SER A 244 -4.75 2.48 -13.71
N PRO A 245 -4.73 3.03 -12.48
CA PRO A 245 -5.23 2.48 -11.22
C PRO A 245 -6.75 2.61 -11.00
N ILE A 246 -7.33 1.72 -10.19
CA ILE A 246 -8.62 1.99 -9.52
C ILE A 246 -8.35 2.80 -8.26
N HIS A 247 -8.99 3.97 -8.15
CA HIS A 247 -8.95 4.79 -6.95
C HIS A 247 -10.11 4.42 -6.03
N PHE A 248 -9.81 3.82 -4.88
CA PHE A 248 -10.82 3.37 -3.94
C PHE A 248 -11.16 4.44 -2.88
N ASN A 249 -12.46 4.59 -2.61
CA ASN A 249 -13.02 5.24 -1.42
C ASN A 249 -13.90 4.22 -0.67
N LEU A 250 -13.23 3.27 -0.01
CA LEU A 250 -13.89 2.13 0.66
C LEU A 250 -14.72 2.54 1.88
N ARG A 251 -14.48 3.73 2.44
CA ARG A 251 -15.31 4.30 3.51
C ARG A 251 -16.73 4.57 3.00
N GLU A 252 -16.81 5.21 1.83
CA GLU A 252 -18.08 5.53 1.17
C GLU A 252 -18.54 4.41 0.22
N SER A 253 -17.89 3.25 0.25
CA SER A 253 -18.17 2.11 -0.63
C SER A 253 -18.22 2.49 -2.11
N SER A 254 -17.27 3.30 -2.55
CA SER A 254 -17.17 3.74 -3.94
C SER A 254 -15.74 3.68 -4.46
N GLY A 255 -15.57 3.74 -5.77
CA GLY A 255 -14.28 3.88 -6.43
C GLY A 255 -14.44 4.52 -7.79
N PHE A 256 -13.35 4.97 -8.38
CA PHE A 256 -13.35 5.46 -9.75
C PHE A 256 -12.09 5.04 -10.49
N SER A 257 -12.18 5.03 -11.82
CA SER A 257 -11.07 4.71 -12.70
C SER A 257 -11.24 5.49 -14.02
N MET A 258 -10.11 5.76 -14.68
CA MET A 258 -10.12 6.28 -16.04
C MET A 258 -10.51 5.17 -17.01
N VAL A 259 -11.02 5.53 -18.19
CA VAL A 259 -11.48 4.55 -19.18
C VAL A 259 -10.67 4.69 -20.46
N ARG A 260 -10.23 3.56 -21.01
CA ARG A 260 -9.65 3.44 -22.35
C ARG A 260 -10.75 3.17 -23.36
N ARG A 261 -10.58 3.71 -24.56
CA ARG A 261 -11.33 3.36 -25.76
C ARG A 261 -10.53 2.32 -26.55
N ASP A 262 -11.21 1.41 -27.25
CA ASP A 262 -10.53 0.51 -28.20
C ASP A 262 -9.66 1.32 -29.19
N GLY A 263 -8.39 0.93 -29.29
CA GLY A 263 -7.40 1.62 -30.11
C GLY A 263 -6.69 2.78 -29.42
N ASP A 264 -6.99 3.08 -28.15
CA ASP A 264 -6.15 3.97 -27.35
C ASP A 264 -4.74 3.40 -27.22
N PRO A 265 -3.68 4.21 -27.44
CA PRO A 265 -2.32 3.81 -27.08
C PRO A 265 -2.22 3.54 -25.57
N GLY A 266 -1.39 2.59 -25.14
CA GLY A 266 -1.29 2.16 -23.74
C GLY A 266 -1.06 3.29 -22.72
N CYS A 267 -0.44 4.40 -23.13
CA CYS A 267 -0.21 5.60 -22.31
C CYS A 267 -1.47 6.39 -21.93
N CYS A 268 -2.54 6.24 -22.71
CA CYS A 268 -3.46 7.34 -22.93
C CYS A 268 -4.90 6.87 -22.73
N VAL A 269 -5.63 7.55 -21.84
CA VAL A 269 -6.98 7.19 -21.43
C VAL A 269 -7.98 8.20 -21.99
N THR A 270 -8.54 7.92 -23.17
CA THR A 270 -9.41 8.89 -23.87
C THR A 270 -10.90 8.57 -23.76
N GLY A 271 -11.25 7.40 -23.21
CA GLY A 271 -12.62 6.91 -23.11
C GLY A 271 -13.48 7.66 -22.09
N GLY A 272 -12.89 8.28 -21.07
CA GLY A 272 -13.58 9.06 -20.04
C GLY A 272 -13.34 8.52 -18.64
N THR A 273 -14.38 8.52 -17.80
CA THR A 273 -14.29 8.05 -16.40
C THR A 273 -15.42 7.09 -16.06
N VAL A 274 -15.14 6.12 -15.19
CA VAL A 274 -16.13 5.25 -14.59
C VAL A 274 -16.12 5.43 -13.08
N ASN A 275 -17.31 5.52 -12.49
CA ASN A 275 -17.52 5.44 -11.05
C ASN A 275 -18.14 4.08 -10.73
N MET A 276 -17.71 3.47 -9.64
CA MET A 276 -18.15 2.17 -9.19
C MET A 276 -18.73 2.32 -7.79
N ASP A 277 -19.92 1.77 -7.59
CA ASP A 277 -20.49 1.60 -6.25
C ASP A 277 -20.23 0.16 -5.81
N PHE A 278 -19.77 0.00 -4.58
CA PHE A 278 -19.44 -1.30 -3.98
C PHE A 278 -20.48 -1.69 -2.93
N GLU A 279 -20.75 -2.98 -2.85
CA GLU A 279 -21.61 -3.56 -1.82
C GLU A 279 -21.03 -4.87 -1.31
N ILE A 280 -21.17 -5.11 0.00
CA ILE A 280 -20.85 -6.40 0.60
C ILE A 280 -22.15 -7.16 0.82
N VAL A 281 -22.42 -8.14 -0.03
CA VAL A 281 -23.63 -8.97 0.03
C VAL A 281 -23.24 -10.37 0.45
N GLY A 282 -23.63 -10.76 1.66
CA GLY A 282 -23.16 -12.03 2.23
C GLY A 282 -21.65 -11.99 2.41
N HIS A 283 -20.92 -12.92 1.78
CA HIS A 283 -19.47 -13.06 1.90
C HIS A 283 -18.72 -12.59 0.64
N ASP A 284 -19.36 -11.76 -0.17
CA ASP A 284 -18.85 -11.28 -1.45
C ASP A 284 -18.79 -9.75 -1.48
N PHE A 285 -17.65 -9.21 -1.91
CA PHE A 285 -17.48 -7.79 -2.24
C PHE A 285 -17.76 -7.60 -3.74
N LYS A 286 -18.83 -6.88 -4.07
CA LYS A 286 -19.35 -6.75 -5.44
C LYS A 286 -19.40 -5.30 -5.88
N ILE A 287 -19.34 -5.12 -7.20
CA ILE A 287 -19.74 -3.88 -7.85
C ILE A 287 -21.26 -3.93 -7.99
N SER A 288 -21.97 -3.09 -7.26
CA SER A 288 -23.44 -3.03 -7.31
C SER A 288 -23.92 -2.20 -8.48
N ASN A 289 -23.15 -1.17 -8.87
CA ASN A 289 -23.48 -0.28 -9.96
C ASN A 289 -22.22 0.32 -10.60
N ILE A 290 -22.30 0.67 -11.89
CA ILE A 290 -21.29 1.46 -12.59
C ILE A 290 -21.91 2.68 -13.25
N GLY A 291 -21.28 3.84 -13.07
CA GLY A 291 -21.61 5.09 -13.74
C GLY A 291 -20.51 5.48 -14.71
N PHE A 292 -20.72 5.24 -16.01
CA PHE A 292 -19.77 5.60 -17.06
C PHE A 292 -20.07 6.97 -17.67
N ASN A 293 -19.06 7.85 -17.65
CA ASN A 293 -19.08 9.17 -18.28
C ASN A 293 -18.12 9.18 -19.47
N GLU A 294 -18.65 8.91 -20.67
CA GLU A 294 -17.85 8.90 -21.90
C GLU A 294 -17.30 10.29 -22.22
N THR A 295 -16.01 10.37 -22.52
CA THR A 295 -15.42 11.55 -23.14
C THR A 295 -15.56 11.47 -24.66
N LYS A 296 -16.23 12.46 -25.25
CA LYS A 296 -16.43 12.57 -26.70
C LYS A 296 -15.42 13.56 -27.29
N PRO A 297 -14.67 13.18 -28.35
CA PRO A 297 -13.81 14.12 -29.05
C PRO A 297 -14.62 15.31 -29.58
N VAL A 298 -14.17 16.54 -29.30
CA VAL A 298 -14.82 17.78 -29.75
C VAL A 298 -13.92 18.54 -30.74
N GLY A 299 -13.86 18.03 -31.97
CA GLY A 299 -13.14 18.69 -33.07
C GLY A 299 -11.62 18.67 -32.93
N GLU A 300 -10.94 19.60 -33.62
CA GLU A 300 -9.47 19.67 -33.65
C GLU A 300 -8.87 20.10 -32.30
N THR A 301 -7.74 19.50 -31.92
CA THR A 301 -6.96 19.87 -30.73
C THR A 301 -6.53 21.34 -30.81
N ARG A 302 -6.87 22.11 -29.78
CA ARG A 302 -6.46 23.50 -29.65
C ARG A 302 -5.43 23.64 -28.54
N TYR A 303 -4.25 24.14 -28.88
CA TYR A 303 -3.20 24.46 -27.92
C TYR A 303 -3.43 25.86 -27.37
N ALA A 304 -3.48 26.00 -26.04
CA ALA A 304 -3.49 27.31 -25.41
C ALA A 304 -2.10 27.94 -25.58
N PRO A 305 -2.01 29.22 -26.01
CA PRO A 305 -0.73 29.90 -26.06
C PRO A 305 -0.15 30.02 -24.65
N GLU A 306 1.17 29.91 -24.55
CA GLU A 306 1.91 30.08 -23.30
C GLU A 306 1.54 31.43 -22.67
N ARG A 307 0.96 31.40 -21.46
CA ARG A 307 0.69 32.63 -20.72
C ARG A 307 2.01 33.14 -20.18
N ASN A 308 2.62 34.09 -20.88
CA ASN A 308 3.73 34.87 -20.34
C ASN A 308 3.28 35.48 -19.01
N ALA A 309 3.79 34.93 -17.90
CA ALA A 309 3.60 35.48 -16.57
C ALA A 309 4.15 36.91 -16.55
N ARG A 310 3.30 37.87 -16.18
CA ARG A 310 3.71 39.23 -15.82
C ARG A 310 3.84 39.33 -14.31
#